data_AF-A0A1A3QL33-F1
#
_entry.id   AF-A0A1A3QL33-F1
#
_cell.length_a   1.000
_cell.length_b   1.000
_cell.length_c   1.000
_cell.angle_alpha   90.00
_cell.angle_beta   90.00
_cell.angle_gamma   90.00
#
_symmetry.space_group_name_H-M   'P 1'
#
loop_
_entity.id
_entity.type
_entity.pdbx_description
1 polymer ?
#
loop_
_entity_poly.entity_id
_entity_poly.type
_entity_poly.pdbx_seq_one_letter_code
_entity_poly.pdbx_strand_id
1 'polypeptide(L)'
;MQSENAAAARGQGYAGGGAYGPKTCVSGLVWREGYDGDAVCVSPQRRQETWQENANAGVGATGGLQPQNGPGAHTVTYQVLGGGDVFSVIPDPGTPVYPASTTTWVPTPWSQTVQVTGSKLLALNYTDHHGTHDCAIQVDGKPVPLTEHKPGRCAYQMP
;
A
#
# COMPACT_ATOMS: atom_id res chain seq x y z
N MET A 1 11.13 20.18 10.39
CA MET A 1 10.28 21.26 9.84
C MET A 1 11.02 22.58 9.59
N GLN A 2 11.51 23.33 10.60
CA GLN A 2 12.07 24.67 10.37
C GLN A 2 13.32 24.67 9.46
N SER A 3 14.21 23.69 9.61
CA SER A 3 15.42 23.57 8.79
C SER A 3 15.14 23.32 7.30
N GLU A 4 14.13 22.50 7.00
CA GLU A 4 13.74 22.11 5.64
C GLU A 4 13.05 23.27 4.91
N ASN A 5 12.19 24.00 5.62
CA ASN A 5 11.55 25.20 5.07
C ASN A 5 12.59 26.30 4.78
N ALA A 6 13.58 26.46 5.65
CA ALA A 6 14.68 27.41 5.44
C ALA A 6 15.61 26.99 4.28
N ALA A 7 15.84 25.69 4.09
CA ALA A 7 16.55 25.17 2.92
C ALA A 7 15.76 25.42 1.63
N ALA A 8 14.44 25.18 1.66
CA ALA A 8 13.56 25.44 0.54
C ALA A 8 13.49 26.92 0.14
N ALA A 9 13.46 27.84 1.10
CA ALA A 9 13.49 29.28 0.86
C ALA A 9 14.79 29.73 0.17
N ARG A 10 15.89 29.00 0.41
CA ARG A 10 17.19 29.20 -0.25
C ARG A 10 17.32 28.45 -1.58
N GLY A 11 16.26 27.81 -2.05
CA GLY A 11 16.28 27.04 -3.30
C GLY A 11 17.12 25.75 -3.22
N GLN A 12 17.44 25.24 -2.03
CA GLN A 12 18.23 24.02 -1.89
C GLN A 12 17.39 22.77 -2.20
N GLY A 13 17.97 21.84 -2.95
CA GLY A 13 17.32 20.58 -3.34
C GLY A 13 16.44 20.66 -4.58
N TYR A 14 16.33 21.84 -5.20
CA TYR A 14 15.65 22.01 -6.49
C TYR A 14 16.65 22.01 -7.64
N ALA A 15 16.27 21.37 -8.75
CA ALA A 15 17.07 21.31 -9.97
C ALA A 15 17.08 22.65 -10.74
N GLY A 16 16.32 23.66 -10.30
CA GLY A 16 16.19 24.95 -10.99
C GLY A 16 15.38 24.90 -12.29
N GLY A 17 14.92 23.71 -12.70
CA GLY A 17 14.09 23.44 -13.89
C GLY A 17 13.81 21.94 -14.03
N GLY A 18 12.79 21.57 -14.83
CA GLY A 18 12.38 20.18 -15.05
C GLY A 18 10.87 20.03 -15.32
N ALA A 19 10.36 18.80 -15.26
CA ALA A 19 8.96 18.46 -15.58
C ALA A 19 7.92 19.23 -14.74
N TYR A 20 8.33 19.74 -13.57
CA TYR A 20 7.47 20.50 -12.64
C TYR A 20 7.99 21.93 -12.40
N GLY A 21 8.74 22.50 -13.35
CA GLY A 21 9.27 23.86 -13.26
C GLY A 21 10.37 24.04 -12.21
N PRO A 22 10.56 25.26 -11.66
CA PRO A 22 11.63 25.57 -10.69
C PRO A 22 11.54 24.78 -9.38
N LYS A 23 10.39 24.16 -9.10
CA LYS A 23 10.14 23.31 -7.93
C LYS A 23 10.47 21.83 -8.18
N THR A 24 11.02 21.48 -9.34
CA THR A 24 11.50 20.12 -9.59
C THR A 24 12.63 19.77 -8.62
N CYS A 25 12.49 18.68 -7.85
CA CYS A 25 13.55 18.22 -6.97
C CYS A 25 14.73 17.63 -7.76
N VAL A 26 15.94 17.80 -7.22
CA VAL A 26 17.11 17.06 -7.72
C VAL A 26 16.91 15.56 -7.53
N SER A 27 17.59 14.76 -8.36
CA SER A 27 17.51 13.30 -8.26
C SER A 27 17.84 12.82 -6.84
N GLY A 28 17.01 11.90 -6.33
CA GLY A 28 17.12 11.36 -4.98
C GLY A 28 16.31 12.12 -3.91
N LEU A 29 15.77 13.30 -4.23
CA LEU A 29 14.83 14.01 -3.36
C LEU A 29 13.41 13.99 -3.94
N VAL A 30 12.42 14.10 -3.06
CA VAL A 30 11.00 14.10 -3.38
C VAL A 30 10.32 15.27 -2.68
N TRP A 31 9.15 15.70 -3.18
CA TRP A 31 8.34 16.67 -2.45
C TRP A 31 7.88 16.08 -1.11
N ARG A 32 7.95 16.89 -0.07
CA ARG A 32 7.56 16.53 1.28
C ARG A 32 6.06 16.29 1.39
N GLU A 33 5.26 17.06 0.66
CA GLU A 33 3.81 16.89 0.59
C GLU A 33 3.15 16.83 1.98
N GLY A 34 3.55 17.75 2.86
CA GLY A 34 2.97 17.89 4.20
C GLY A 34 1.62 18.60 4.21
N TYR A 35 1.21 19.24 3.10
CA TYR A 35 -0.12 19.80 2.86
C TYR A 35 -0.27 20.06 1.35
N ASP A 36 -1.46 20.46 0.91
CA ASP A 36 -1.69 20.79 -0.50
C ASP A 36 -0.82 21.96 -0.96
N GLY A 37 -0.08 21.76 -2.06
CA GLY A 37 0.92 22.71 -2.55
C GLY A 37 2.29 22.66 -1.86
N ASP A 38 2.53 21.73 -0.93
CA ASP A 38 3.83 21.58 -0.26
C ASP A 38 4.89 20.92 -1.14
N ALA A 39 5.56 21.73 -1.95
CA ALA A 39 6.62 21.30 -2.86
C ALA A 39 8.04 21.40 -2.26
N VAL A 40 8.23 21.20 -0.95
CA VAL A 40 9.55 21.24 -0.31
C VAL A 40 10.33 19.95 -0.61
N CYS A 41 11.51 20.04 -1.22
CA CYS A 41 12.34 18.86 -1.51
C CYS A 41 13.00 18.29 -0.26
N VAL A 42 12.70 17.03 0.05
CA VAL A 42 13.23 16.26 1.19
C VAL A 42 13.64 14.85 0.77
N SER A 43 14.30 14.11 1.66
CA SER A 43 14.53 12.68 1.42
C SER A 43 13.22 11.88 1.45
N PRO A 44 13.14 10.72 0.77
CA PRO A 44 11.94 9.87 0.83
C PRO A 44 11.54 9.47 2.25
N GLN A 45 12.51 9.14 3.12
CA GLN A 45 12.26 8.84 4.53
C GLN A 45 11.58 10.01 5.24
N ARG A 46 12.03 11.24 4.97
CA ARG A 46 11.52 12.43 5.64
C ARG A 46 10.11 12.85 5.18
N ARG A 47 9.77 12.57 3.91
CA ARG A 47 8.39 12.63 3.40
C ARG A 47 7.49 11.70 4.23
N GLN A 48 7.94 10.47 4.47
CA GLN A 48 7.19 9.50 5.26
C GLN A 48 7.03 9.91 6.73
N GLU A 49 8.08 10.44 7.37
CA GLU A 49 8.00 11.01 8.73
C GLU A 49 6.97 12.14 8.80
N THR A 50 6.97 13.05 7.82
CA THR A 50 6.03 14.19 7.78
C THR A 50 4.57 13.71 7.65
N TRP A 51 4.33 12.68 6.85
CA TRP A 51 3.01 12.08 6.72
C TRP A 51 2.54 11.42 8.03
N GLN A 52 3.45 10.75 8.73
CA GLN A 52 3.17 10.15 10.04
C GLN A 52 2.85 11.23 11.09
N GLU A 53 3.62 12.32 11.11
CA GLU A 53 3.40 13.48 11.98
C GLU A 53 2.01 14.09 11.73
N ASN A 54 1.62 14.31 10.47
CA ASN A 54 0.31 14.86 10.09
C ASN A 54 -0.84 13.91 10.46
N ALA A 55 -0.68 12.61 10.22
CA ALA A 55 -1.65 11.60 10.59
C ALA A 55 -1.89 11.59 12.11
N ASN A 56 -0.83 11.69 12.91
CA ASN A 56 -0.92 11.72 14.38
C ASN A 56 -1.55 13.02 14.91
N ALA A 57 -1.40 14.13 14.18
CA ALA A 57 -1.95 15.43 14.55
C ALA A 57 -3.43 15.60 14.14
N GLY A 58 -4.05 14.60 13.51
CA GLY A 58 -5.46 14.65 13.07
C GLY A 58 -5.73 15.66 11.94
N VAL A 59 -4.69 16.30 11.44
CA VAL A 59 -4.71 17.12 10.22
C VAL A 59 -4.41 16.19 9.06
N GLY A 60 -5.46 15.70 8.40
CA GLY A 60 -5.28 14.86 7.20
C GLY A 60 -4.27 15.52 6.25
N ALA A 61 -3.30 14.75 5.77
CA ALA A 61 -1.99 15.24 5.28
C ALA A 61 -1.99 16.20 4.07
N THR A 62 -3.15 16.67 3.61
CA THR A 62 -3.34 17.25 2.28
C THR A 62 -4.67 18.01 2.07
N GLY A 63 -5.49 18.22 3.09
CA GLY A 63 -6.85 18.73 2.84
C GLY A 63 -7.70 17.78 1.96
N GLY A 64 -7.36 16.48 1.91
CA GLY A 64 -8.17 15.45 1.23
C GLY A 64 -7.45 14.59 0.17
N LEU A 65 -6.18 14.86 -0.17
CA LEU A 65 -5.40 14.03 -1.09
C LEU A 65 -4.58 12.97 -0.33
N GLN A 66 -5.03 11.71 -0.31
CA GLN A 66 -4.24 10.64 0.32
C GLN A 66 -2.85 10.49 -0.34
N PRO A 67 -1.85 9.96 0.40
CA PRO A 67 -0.48 9.76 -0.08
C PRO A 67 -0.47 9.12 -1.47
N GLN A 68 0.06 9.86 -2.44
CA GLN A 68 0.25 9.34 -3.79
C GLN A 68 1.42 8.36 -3.77
N ASN A 69 1.11 7.09 -3.52
CA ASN A 69 1.73 6.04 -4.33
C ASN A 69 1.38 6.42 -5.78
N GLY A 70 2.38 6.53 -6.66
CA GLY A 70 2.22 7.12 -8.00
C GLY A 70 1.01 6.57 -8.77
N PRO A 71 0.54 7.28 -9.81
CA PRO A 71 -0.72 6.94 -10.51
C PRO A 71 -0.80 5.44 -10.82
N GLY A 72 -1.69 4.73 -10.11
CA GLY A 72 -1.97 3.31 -10.28
C GLY A 72 -1.36 2.34 -9.25
N ALA A 73 -0.65 2.82 -8.21
CA ALA A 73 -0.08 1.97 -7.16
C ALA A 73 -0.98 1.89 -5.91
N HIS A 74 -1.47 0.69 -5.57
CA HIS A 74 -2.30 0.44 -4.39
C HIS A 74 -1.62 -0.53 -3.41
N THR A 75 -1.91 -0.36 -2.12
CA THR A 75 -1.55 -1.34 -1.09
C THR A 75 -2.69 -2.35 -0.93
N VAL A 76 -2.48 -3.59 -1.34
CA VAL A 76 -3.48 -4.65 -1.26
C VAL A 76 -3.15 -5.60 -0.11
N THR A 77 -4.13 -5.90 0.73
CA THR A 77 -4.02 -6.91 1.78
C THR A 77 -4.99 -8.04 1.51
N TYR A 78 -4.46 -9.25 1.37
CA TYR A 78 -5.21 -10.50 1.23
C TYR A 78 -5.30 -11.20 2.58
N GLN A 79 -6.48 -11.73 2.92
CA GLN A 79 -6.69 -12.39 4.21
C GLN A 79 -7.43 -13.70 4.03
N VAL A 80 -6.93 -14.76 4.68
CA VAL A 80 -7.71 -15.97 4.98
C VAL A 80 -8.14 -15.87 6.43
N LEU A 81 -9.45 -15.87 6.65
CA LEU A 81 -10.12 -15.69 7.94
C LEU A 81 -10.57 -17.03 8.51
N GLY A 82 -10.80 -17.06 9.81
CA GLY A 82 -11.04 -18.30 10.56
C GLY A 82 -9.73 -18.83 11.17
N GLY A 83 -9.86 -19.72 12.15
CA GLY A 83 -8.73 -20.39 12.77
C GLY A 83 -8.54 -21.80 12.22
N GLY A 84 -7.35 -22.36 12.44
CA GLY A 84 -6.97 -23.69 11.95
C GLY A 84 -5.86 -23.57 10.91
N ASP A 85 -6.00 -24.32 9.81
CA ASP A 85 -5.00 -24.36 8.76
C ASP A 85 -5.61 -24.61 7.38
N VAL A 86 -4.86 -24.21 6.36
CA VAL A 86 -5.17 -24.41 4.95
C VAL A 86 -4.01 -25.09 4.23
N PHE A 87 -4.32 -25.83 3.17
CA PHE A 87 -3.34 -26.55 2.36
C PHE A 87 -2.48 -25.64 1.50
N SER A 88 -3.02 -24.50 1.04
CA SER A 88 -2.28 -23.53 0.23
C SER A 88 -2.96 -22.17 0.27
N VAL A 89 -2.17 -21.13 0.01
CA VAL A 89 -2.64 -19.74 -0.12
C VAL A 89 -1.97 -19.10 -1.33
N ILE A 90 -2.76 -18.66 -2.30
CA ILE A 90 -2.28 -18.16 -3.60
C ILE A 90 -2.94 -16.80 -3.85
N PRO A 91 -2.32 -15.71 -3.35
CA PRO A 91 -2.68 -14.35 -3.73
C PRO A 91 -2.13 -14.03 -5.12
N ASP A 92 -2.96 -13.41 -5.95
CA ASP A 92 -2.62 -12.92 -7.27
C ASP A 92 -3.10 -11.48 -7.43
N PRO A 93 -2.19 -10.49 -7.51
CA PRO A 93 -0.73 -10.62 -7.39
C PRO A 93 -0.26 -10.89 -5.96
N GLY A 94 0.85 -11.61 -5.80
CA GLY A 94 1.53 -11.83 -4.53
C GLY A 94 2.43 -13.06 -4.52
N THR A 95 3.00 -13.39 -3.37
CA THR A 95 3.80 -14.60 -3.18
C THR A 95 2.89 -15.75 -2.74
N PRO A 96 2.81 -16.86 -3.50
CA PRO A 96 2.10 -18.06 -3.07
C PRO A 96 2.78 -18.70 -1.85
N VAL A 97 1.97 -19.23 -0.93
CA VAL A 97 2.41 -19.98 0.23
C VAL A 97 1.92 -21.41 0.10
N TYR A 98 2.87 -22.33 0.14
CA TYR A 98 2.67 -23.78 0.10
C TYR A 98 3.08 -24.38 1.45
N PRO A 99 2.59 -25.59 1.79
CA PRO A 99 2.94 -26.23 3.03
C PRO A 99 4.42 -26.62 3.02
N ALA A 100 5.09 -26.52 4.17
CA ALA A 100 6.53 -26.81 4.27
C ALA A 100 6.84 -28.31 4.09
N SER A 101 5.84 -29.16 4.29
CA SER A 101 5.90 -30.61 4.08
C SER A 101 4.49 -31.17 3.90
N THR A 102 4.35 -32.48 3.68
CA THR A 102 3.06 -33.18 3.63
C THR A 102 2.34 -33.26 4.98
N THR A 103 2.95 -32.79 6.07
CA THR A 103 2.42 -32.85 7.43
C THR A 103 2.34 -31.48 8.11
N THR A 104 2.77 -30.41 7.45
CA THR A 104 2.83 -29.05 8.02
C THR A 104 2.11 -28.07 7.12
N TRP A 105 0.97 -27.58 7.58
CA TRP A 105 0.03 -26.74 6.82
C TRP A 105 0.25 -25.24 7.04
N VAL A 106 -0.46 -24.39 6.28
CA VAL A 106 -0.40 -22.94 6.42
C VAL A 106 -1.36 -22.51 7.54
N PRO A 107 -0.87 -21.95 8.66
CA PRO A 107 -1.73 -21.57 9.77
C PRO A 107 -2.60 -20.36 9.44
N THR A 108 -3.83 -20.36 9.97
CA THR A 108 -4.80 -19.26 9.86
C THR A 108 -5.13 -18.66 11.24
N PRO A 109 -5.49 -17.36 11.32
CA PRO A 109 -5.70 -16.42 10.21
C PRO A 109 -4.39 -16.05 9.52
N TRP A 110 -4.44 -15.95 8.19
CA TRP A 110 -3.28 -15.62 7.36
C TRP A 110 -3.50 -14.28 6.68
N SER A 111 -2.43 -13.51 6.48
CA SER A 111 -2.47 -12.25 5.75
C SER A 111 -1.17 -12.01 4.98
N GLN A 112 -1.29 -11.39 3.80
CA GLN A 112 -0.17 -10.83 3.05
C GLN A 112 -0.54 -9.48 2.43
N THR A 113 0.37 -8.52 2.58
CA THR A 113 0.25 -7.20 1.96
C THR A 113 1.22 -7.07 0.79
N VAL A 114 0.73 -6.57 -0.35
CA VAL A 114 1.49 -6.37 -1.58
C VAL A 114 1.26 -4.97 -2.14
N GLN A 115 2.24 -4.43 -2.87
CA GLN A 115 2.06 -3.22 -3.68
C GLN A 115 1.68 -3.66 -5.09
N VAL A 116 0.56 -3.16 -5.61
CA VAL A 116 0.09 -3.45 -6.96
C VAL A 116 0.11 -2.21 -7.81
N THR A 117 0.72 -2.29 -8.99
CA THR A 117 0.72 -1.21 -9.97
C THR A 117 0.09 -1.70 -11.26
N GLY A 118 -1.06 -1.14 -11.64
CA GLY A 118 -1.71 -1.45 -12.92
C GLY A 118 -2.46 -2.80 -13.02
N SER A 119 -2.51 -3.61 -11.96
CA SER A 119 -3.36 -4.81 -11.93
C SER A 119 -4.84 -4.43 -11.85
N LYS A 120 -5.66 -4.93 -12.77
CA LYS A 120 -7.12 -4.74 -12.74
C LYS A 120 -7.86 -5.82 -11.95
N LEU A 121 -7.21 -6.95 -11.66
CA LEU A 121 -7.81 -8.07 -10.95
C LEU A 121 -6.94 -8.44 -9.77
N LEU A 122 -7.60 -8.61 -8.62
CA LEU A 122 -7.04 -9.15 -7.40
C LEU A 122 -7.77 -10.46 -7.11
N ALA A 123 -7.03 -11.52 -6.81
CA ALA A 123 -7.60 -12.80 -6.43
C ALA A 123 -6.83 -13.41 -5.26
N LEU A 124 -7.55 -14.10 -4.39
CA LEU A 124 -7.01 -14.93 -3.34
C LEU A 124 -7.67 -16.30 -3.47
N ASN A 125 -6.88 -17.30 -3.85
CA ASN A 125 -7.31 -18.70 -3.78
C ASN A 125 -6.67 -19.35 -2.56
N TYR A 126 -7.43 -20.13 -1.81
CA TYR A 126 -6.90 -20.98 -0.74
C TYR A 126 -7.56 -22.35 -0.81
N THR A 127 -6.83 -23.39 -0.42
CA THR A 127 -7.38 -24.75 -0.39
C THR A 127 -7.65 -25.12 1.06
N ASP A 128 -8.93 -25.23 1.39
CA ASP A 128 -9.39 -25.48 2.74
C ASP A 128 -9.06 -26.91 3.20
N HIS A 129 -8.58 -27.08 4.42
CA HIS A 129 -8.37 -28.41 5.01
C HIS A 129 -9.64 -28.96 5.66
N HIS A 130 -10.46 -28.08 6.25
CA HIS A 130 -11.67 -28.46 6.99
C HIS A 130 -12.95 -27.74 6.54
N GLY A 131 -12.87 -26.84 5.54
CA GLY A 131 -14.03 -26.24 4.88
C GLY A 131 -14.70 -25.11 5.65
N THR A 132 -14.00 -24.45 6.57
CA THR A 132 -14.56 -23.46 7.50
C THR A 132 -13.96 -22.05 7.36
N HIS A 133 -13.06 -21.84 6.41
CA HIS A 133 -12.38 -20.55 6.27
C HIS A 133 -13.17 -19.60 5.36
N ASP A 134 -13.03 -18.31 5.64
CA ASP A 134 -13.54 -17.24 4.80
C ASP A 134 -12.34 -16.42 4.25
N CYS A 135 -12.57 -15.50 3.32
CA CYS A 135 -11.53 -14.65 2.79
C CYS A 135 -11.97 -13.20 2.65
N ALA A 136 -10.99 -12.29 2.68
CA ALA A 136 -11.21 -10.88 2.46
C ALA A 136 -10.05 -10.27 1.66
N ILE A 137 -10.38 -9.20 0.91
CA ILE A 137 -9.43 -8.36 0.21
C ILE A 137 -9.63 -6.93 0.70
N GLN A 138 -8.54 -6.23 0.97
CA GLN A 138 -8.54 -4.80 1.26
C GLN A 138 -7.63 -4.07 0.28
N VAL A 139 -8.06 -2.88 -0.14
CA VAL A 139 -7.29 -1.96 -0.97
C VAL A 139 -7.10 -0.67 -0.17
N ASP A 140 -5.85 -0.26 0.01
CA ASP A 140 -5.45 0.93 0.77
C ASP A 140 -6.06 0.96 2.18
N GLY A 141 -6.09 -0.22 2.83
CA GLY A 141 -6.63 -0.43 4.17
C GLY A 141 -8.15 -0.47 4.26
N LYS A 142 -8.87 -0.46 3.13
CA LYS A 142 -10.34 -0.49 3.09
C LYS A 142 -10.83 -1.81 2.49
N PRO A 143 -11.80 -2.50 3.11
CA PRO A 143 -12.45 -3.66 2.50
C PRO A 143 -13.07 -3.29 1.16
N VAL A 144 -12.98 -4.18 0.18
CA VAL A 144 -13.55 -3.99 -1.16
C VAL A 144 -14.74 -4.92 -1.41
N PRO A 145 -15.72 -4.50 -2.22
CA PRO A 145 -16.83 -5.36 -2.59
C PRO A 145 -16.35 -6.45 -3.55
N LEU A 146 -16.23 -7.68 -3.05
CA LEU A 146 -15.74 -8.80 -3.83
C LEU A 146 -16.65 -9.08 -5.04
N THR A 147 -16.04 -9.21 -6.22
CA THR A 147 -16.74 -9.64 -7.44
C THR A 147 -16.97 -11.14 -7.47
N GLU A 148 -16.16 -11.88 -6.72
CA GLU A 148 -16.36 -13.31 -6.43
C GLU A 148 -16.05 -13.59 -4.97
N HIS A 149 -16.97 -14.24 -4.28
CA HIS A 149 -16.81 -14.64 -2.88
C HIS A 149 -17.43 -16.02 -2.67
N LYS A 150 -16.57 -17.04 -2.59
CA LYS A 150 -16.95 -18.45 -2.48
C LYS A 150 -15.95 -19.16 -1.57
N PRO A 151 -16.31 -20.32 -0.98
CA PRO A 151 -15.33 -21.14 -0.26
C PRO A 151 -14.08 -21.40 -1.12
N GLY A 152 -12.91 -21.07 -0.57
CA GLY A 152 -11.61 -21.21 -1.24
C GLY A 152 -11.23 -20.07 -2.19
N ARG A 153 -12.07 -19.05 -2.40
CA ARG A 153 -11.79 -17.98 -3.36
C ARG A 153 -12.47 -16.64 -3.08
N CYS A 154 -11.65 -15.60 -3.06
CA CYS A 154 -12.08 -14.21 -3.14
C CYS A 154 -11.47 -13.54 -4.38
N ALA A 155 -12.25 -12.74 -5.11
CA ALA A 155 -11.74 -11.90 -6.17
C ALA A 155 -12.36 -10.51 -6.15
N TYR A 156 -11.60 -9.52 -6.61
CA TYR A 156 -12.02 -8.15 -6.76
C TYR A 156 -11.46 -7.58 -8.07
N GLN A 157 -12.33 -6.91 -8.83
CA GLN A 157 -11.90 -6.15 -10.00
C GLN A 157 -11.75 -4.68 -9.62
N MET A 158 -10.52 -4.18 -9.72
CA MET A 158 -10.22 -2.77 -9.48
C MET A 158 -10.82 -1.91 -10.62
N PRO A 159 -11.34 -0.71 -10.31
CA PRO A 159 -11.93 0.18 -11.31
C PRO A 159 -10.93 0.62 -12.39
#